data_AF-E3C9E0-F1
#
_entry.id   AF-E3C9E0-F1
#
_cell.length_a   1.000
_cell.length_b   1.000
_cell.length_c   1.000
_cell.angle_alpha   90.00
_cell.angle_beta   90.00
_cell.angle_gamma   90.00
#
_symmetry.space_group_name_H-M   'P 1'
#
loop_
_entity.id
_entity.type
_entity.pdbx_description
1 polymer ?
#
loop_
_entity_poly.entity_id
_entity_poly.type
_entity_poly.pdbx_seq_one_letter_code
_entity_poly.pdbx_strand_id
1 'polypeptide(L)'
;MAALIYRNLKLYFRNRMGAMMSLLGALIAFFIYIGFLKENLVQEWQRVANANQVLDAWMMGGILTIAGVTTAFGALGQLVSDREGNRYQDFQMTALKQWQLAISYFISAFLISLIMQLVSFVIMAVYFKVTDNLTINGKIVVNSC
;
A
#
# COMPACT_ATOMS: atom_id res chain seq x y z
N MET A 1 -1.70 -24.75 7.53
CA MET A 1 -1.25 -23.34 7.40
C MET A 1 -1.79 -22.67 6.13
N ALA A 2 -1.56 -23.23 4.94
CA ALA A 2 -2.01 -22.62 3.67
C ALA A 2 -3.52 -22.30 3.62
N ALA A 3 -4.37 -23.18 4.20
CA ALA A 3 -5.81 -22.94 4.29
C ALA A 3 -6.19 -21.70 5.12
N LEU A 4 -5.44 -21.39 6.19
CA LEU A 4 -5.67 -20.18 7.01
C LEU A 4 -5.25 -18.92 6.26
N ILE A 5 -4.12 -18.98 5.54
CA ILE A 5 -3.66 -17.88 4.69
C ILE A 5 -4.71 -17.57 3.62
N TYR A 6 -5.18 -18.60 2.90
CA TYR A 6 -6.23 -18.44 1.88
C TYR A 6 -7.53 -17.88 2.46
N ARG A 7 -7.94 -18.33 3.65
CA ARG A 7 -9.11 -17.78 4.36
C ARG A 7 -8.92 -16.29 4.64
N ASN A 8 -7.78 -15.87 5.20
CA ASN A 8 -7.52 -14.47 5.55
C ASN A 8 -7.54 -13.56 4.31
N LEU A 9 -6.88 -13.99 3.22
CA LEU A 9 -6.92 -13.28 1.94
C LEU A 9 -8.36 -13.12 1.45
N LYS A 10 -9.15 -14.21 1.43
CA LYS A 10 -10.54 -14.17 0.98
C LYS A 10 -11.41 -13.27 1.86
N LEU A 11 -11.23 -13.30 3.17
CA LEU A 11 -11.97 -12.44 4.10
C LEU A 11 -11.64 -10.97 3.91
N TYR A 12 -10.39 -10.65 3.59
CA TYR A 12 -9.95 -9.27 3.40
C TYR A 12 -10.59 -8.69 2.14
N PHE A 13 -10.45 -9.37 1.01
CA PHE A 13 -11.05 -8.93 -0.26
C PHE A 13 -12.59 -8.98 -0.26
N ARG A 14 -13.20 -9.84 0.55
CA ARG A 14 -14.66 -9.83 0.74
C ARG A 14 -15.13 -8.58 1.47
N ASN A 15 -14.33 -8.05 2.39
CA ASN A 15 -14.62 -6.78 3.08
C ASN A 15 -14.17 -5.59 2.23
N ARG A 16 -15.00 -5.23 1.23
CA ARG A 16 -14.72 -4.11 0.31
C ARG A 16 -14.49 -2.78 1.05
N MET A 17 -15.25 -2.54 2.12
CA MET A 17 -15.12 -1.32 2.91
C MET A 17 -13.79 -1.25 3.67
N GLY A 18 -13.37 -2.37 4.28
CA GLY A 18 -12.07 -2.47 4.94
C GLY A 18 -10.89 -2.34 3.96
N ALA A 19 -11.02 -2.93 2.76
CA ALA A 19 -10.01 -2.79 1.72
C ALA A 19 -9.86 -1.34 1.24
N MET A 20 -10.97 -0.62 1.00
CA MET A 20 -10.91 0.81 0.65
C MET A 20 -10.36 1.68 1.78
N MET A 21 -10.79 1.42 3.02
CA MET A 21 -10.28 2.17 4.19
C MET A 21 -8.77 2.02 4.37
N SER A 22 -8.22 0.87 3.98
CA SER A 22 -6.78 0.64 4.04
C SER A 22 -5.96 1.50 3.06
N LEU A 23 -6.58 2.01 2.00
CA LEU A 23 -5.98 2.92 1.02
C LEU A 23 -6.24 4.40 1.31
N LEU A 24 -7.05 4.71 2.33
CA LEU A 24 -7.49 6.07 2.61
C LEU A 24 -6.31 7.02 2.84
N GLY A 25 -5.30 6.59 3.62
CA GLY A 25 -4.11 7.38 3.89
C GLY A 25 -3.32 7.74 2.63
N ALA A 26 -3.18 6.77 1.72
CA ALA A 26 -2.52 6.99 0.43
C ALA A 26 -3.34 7.91 -0.48
N LEU A 27 -4.66 7.74 -0.52
CA LEU A 27 -5.58 8.61 -1.27
C LEU A 27 -5.51 10.06 -0.81
N ILE A 28 -5.53 10.29 0.50
CA ILE A 28 -5.43 11.65 1.06
C ILE A 28 -4.10 12.30 0.66
N ALA A 29 -2.97 11.58 0.85
CA ALA A 29 -1.65 12.08 0.46
C ALA A 29 -1.58 12.40 -1.03
N PHE A 30 -2.19 11.57 -1.88
CA PHE A 30 -2.26 11.77 -3.32
C PHE A 30 -3.06 13.01 -3.72
N PHE A 31 -4.24 13.23 -3.13
CA PHE A 31 -5.04 14.44 -3.41
C PHE A 31 -4.35 15.72 -2.96
N ILE A 32 -3.73 15.71 -1.79
CA ILE A 32 -2.94 16.86 -1.30
C ILE A 32 -1.79 17.16 -2.26
N TYR A 33 -1.14 16.12 -2.80
CA TYR A 33 -0.06 16.30 -3.74
C TYR A 33 -0.50 17.06 -4.99
N ILE A 34 -1.57 16.60 -5.64
CA ILE A 34 -2.05 17.18 -6.89
C ILE A 34 -2.67 18.56 -6.69
N GLY A 35 -3.45 18.74 -5.61
CA GLY A 35 -4.23 19.96 -5.41
C GLY A 35 -3.46 21.14 -4.84
N PHE A 36 -2.30 20.90 -4.22
CA PHE A 36 -1.56 21.96 -3.53
C PHE A 36 -0.04 21.78 -3.61
N LEU A 37 0.45 20.59 -3.22
CA LEU A 37 1.87 20.42 -2.93
C LEU A 37 2.74 20.46 -4.19
N LYS A 38 2.25 19.94 -5.32
CA LYS A 38 2.99 19.91 -6.60
C LYS A 38 3.35 21.33 -7.04
N GLU A 39 2.37 22.23 -7.11
CA GLU A 39 2.61 23.62 -7.55
C GLU A 39 3.57 24.36 -6.63
N ASN A 40 3.42 24.19 -5.31
CA ASN A 40 4.28 24.84 -4.33
C ASN A 40 5.74 24.37 -4.42
N LEU A 41 5.97 23.05 -4.54
CA LEU A 41 7.32 22.50 -4.62
C LEU A 41 8.02 22.83 -5.94
N VAL A 42 7.29 22.86 -7.05
CA VAL A 42 7.84 23.18 -8.37
C VAL A 42 8.34 24.63 -8.43
N GLN A 43 7.66 25.55 -7.75
CA GLN A 43 8.10 26.94 -7.64
C GLN A 43 9.43 27.08 -6.88
N GLU A 44 9.67 26.25 -5.87
CA GLU A 44 10.94 26.27 -5.14
C GLU A 44 12.06 25.55 -5.88
N TRP A 45 11.73 24.55 -6.71
CA TRP A 45 12.68 23.68 -7.41
C TRP A 45 13.01 24.14 -8.84
N GLN A 46 12.85 25.43 -9.15
CA GLN A 46 13.16 25.99 -10.48
C GLN A 46 14.60 25.76 -10.98
N ARG A 47 15.54 25.49 -10.07
CA ARG A 47 16.95 25.24 -10.40
C ARG A 47 17.24 23.80 -10.85
N VAL A 48 16.28 22.88 -10.70
CA VAL A 48 16.44 21.46 -11.04
C VAL A 48 15.83 21.19 -12.40
N ALA A 49 16.63 20.66 -13.34
CA ALA A 49 16.12 20.21 -14.63
C ALA A 49 15.10 19.07 -14.43
N ASN A 50 13.93 19.15 -15.10
CA ASN A 50 12.83 18.20 -14.95
C ASN A 50 12.27 18.06 -13.51
N ALA A 51 12.25 19.14 -12.73
CA ALA A 51 11.73 19.14 -11.35
C ALA A 51 10.37 18.44 -11.20
N ASN A 52 9.45 18.61 -12.15
CA ASN A 52 8.15 17.92 -12.16
C ASN A 52 8.29 16.39 -12.07
N GLN A 53 9.07 15.78 -12.98
CA GLN A 53 9.21 14.33 -13.06
C GLN A 53 9.92 13.74 -11.83
N VAL A 54 10.91 14.47 -11.30
CA VAL A 54 11.63 14.07 -10.09
C VAL A 54 10.71 14.12 -8.87
N LEU A 55 9.94 15.21 -8.74
CA LEU A 55 8.97 15.37 -7.65
C LEU A 55 7.83 14.35 -7.74
N ASP A 56 7.31 14.08 -8.94
CA ASP A 56 6.28 13.07 -9.18
C ASP A 56 6.77 11.67 -8.74
N ALA A 57 7.98 11.28 -9.13
CA ALA A 57 8.58 10.00 -8.74
C ALA A 57 8.89 9.92 -7.23
N TRP A 58 9.39 11.01 -6.64
CA TRP A 58 9.65 11.09 -5.21
C TRP A 58 8.37 10.96 -4.39
N MET A 59 7.31 11.68 -4.77
CA MET A 59 6.01 11.60 -4.11
C MET A 59 5.32 10.26 -4.33
N MET A 60 5.44 9.66 -5.51
CA MET A 60 4.97 8.30 -5.75
C MET A 60 5.58 7.31 -4.74
N GLY A 61 6.90 7.40 -4.47
CA GLY A 61 7.57 6.57 -3.46
C GLY A 61 7.04 6.80 -2.05
N GLY A 62 6.80 8.07 -1.67
CA GLY A 62 6.23 8.44 -0.37
C GLY A 62 4.81 7.88 -0.18
N ILE A 63 3.93 8.11 -1.16
CA ILE A 63 2.53 7.65 -1.11
C ILE A 63 2.45 6.12 -1.09
N LEU A 64 3.28 5.44 -1.88
CA LEU A 64 3.38 3.98 -1.85
C LEU A 64 3.81 3.47 -0.48
N THR A 65 4.76 4.12 0.18
CA THR A 65 5.19 3.72 1.52
C THR A 65 4.05 3.83 2.52
N ILE A 66 3.29 4.94 2.47
CA ILE A 66 2.09 5.13 3.30
C ILE A 66 1.06 4.05 3.02
N ALA A 67 0.77 3.76 1.75
CA ALA A 67 -0.15 2.70 1.34
C ALA A 67 0.26 1.33 1.88
N GLY A 68 1.54 1.00 1.82
CA GLY A 68 2.07 -0.28 2.31
C GLY A 68 1.86 -0.44 3.81
N VAL A 69 2.10 0.61 4.59
CA VAL A 69 1.90 0.60 6.05
C VAL A 69 0.42 0.51 6.41
N THR A 70 -0.44 1.34 5.80
CA THR A 70 -1.88 1.35 6.12
C THR A 70 -2.58 0.07 5.68
N THR A 71 -2.18 -0.53 4.55
CA THR A 71 -2.69 -1.84 4.10
C THR A 71 -2.24 -2.97 5.00
N ALA A 72 -0.99 -2.96 5.49
CA ALA A 72 -0.50 -3.95 6.44
C ALA A 72 -1.29 -3.90 7.76
N PHE A 73 -1.56 -2.70 8.28
CA PHE A 73 -2.41 -2.53 9.47
C PHE A 73 -3.86 -2.95 9.21
N GLY A 74 -4.42 -2.60 8.06
CA GLY A 74 -5.77 -3.06 7.68
C GLY A 74 -5.87 -4.58 7.61
N ALA A 75 -4.85 -5.27 7.08
CA ALA A 75 -4.80 -6.72 7.02
C ALA A 75 -4.62 -7.36 8.42
N LEU A 76 -3.74 -6.80 9.26
CA LEU A 76 -3.57 -7.23 10.65
C LEU A 76 -4.81 -6.96 11.52
N GLY A 77 -5.69 -6.04 11.13
CA GLY A 77 -6.99 -5.85 11.76
C GLY A 77 -7.85 -7.14 11.78
N GLN A 78 -7.66 -8.05 10.84
CA GLN A 78 -8.31 -9.37 10.88
C GLN A 78 -7.89 -10.21 12.10
N LEU A 79 -6.62 -10.15 12.49
CA LEU A 79 -6.13 -10.84 13.68
C LEU A 79 -6.80 -10.27 14.94
N VAL A 80 -6.98 -8.95 15.01
CA VAL A 80 -7.66 -8.29 16.14
C VAL A 80 -9.13 -8.72 16.19
N SER A 81 -9.83 -8.68 15.05
CA SER A 81 -11.23 -9.08 14.96
C SER A 81 -11.45 -10.56 15.32
N ASP A 82 -10.54 -11.47 14.87
CA ASP A 82 -10.63 -12.90 15.22
C ASP A 82 -10.26 -13.18 16.68
N ARG A 83 -9.48 -12.30 17.34
CA ARG A 83 -9.23 -12.35 18.79
C ARG A 83 -10.44 -11.89 19.60
N GLU A 84 -11.09 -10.81 19.19
CA GLU A 84 -12.30 -10.30 19.84
C GLU A 84 -13.49 -11.24 19.66
N GLY A 85 -13.63 -11.87 18.49
CA GLY A 85 -14.73 -12.77 18.16
C GLY A 85 -14.60 -14.20 18.72
N ASN A 86 -13.71 -14.45 19.68
CA ASN A 86 -13.39 -15.76 20.27
C ASN A 86 -12.97 -16.88 19.30
N ARG A 87 -12.95 -16.64 17.97
CA ARG A 87 -12.48 -17.62 16.97
C ARG A 87 -11.03 -18.01 17.16
N TYR A 88 -10.23 -17.12 17.75
CA TYR A 88 -8.88 -17.43 18.18
C TYR A 88 -8.82 -18.58 19.21
N GLN A 89 -9.84 -18.76 20.05
CA GLN A 89 -9.92 -19.84 21.02
C GLN A 89 -10.25 -21.18 20.35
N ASP A 90 -11.13 -21.20 19.36
CA ASP A 90 -11.42 -22.40 18.55
C ASP A 90 -10.17 -22.93 17.84
N PHE A 91 -9.31 -22.03 17.36
CA PHE A 91 -8.03 -22.39 16.75
C PHE A 91 -7.01 -22.94 17.74
N GLN A 92 -7.08 -22.54 19.01
CA GLN A 92 -6.21 -23.08 20.07
C GLN A 92 -6.62 -24.50 20.49
N MET A 93 -7.89 -24.88 20.29
CA MET A 93 -8.35 -26.26 20.48
C MET A 93 -7.94 -27.19 19.32
N THR A 94 -7.49 -26.62 18.20
CA THR A 94 -6.94 -27.38 17.07
C THR A 94 -5.46 -27.72 17.36
N ALA A 95 -4.91 -28.79 16.76
CA ALA A 95 -3.51 -29.22 16.91
C ALA A 95 -2.45 -28.23 16.35
N LEU A 96 -2.79 -26.95 16.16
CA LEU A 96 -1.92 -25.91 15.64
C LEU A 96 -1.19 -25.20 16.80
N LYS A 97 0.12 -25.04 16.67
CA LYS A 97 0.91 -24.28 17.66
C LYS A 97 0.64 -22.77 17.53
N GLN A 98 0.64 -22.03 18.64
CA GLN A 98 0.36 -20.58 18.64
C GLN A 98 1.28 -19.77 17.68
N TRP A 99 2.56 -20.14 17.59
CA TRP A 99 3.50 -19.52 16.63
C TRP A 99 3.10 -19.75 15.16
N GLN A 100 2.52 -20.91 14.85
CA GLN A 100 2.07 -21.24 13.49
C GLN A 100 0.87 -20.38 13.07
N LEU A 101 -0.02 -20.05 14.02
CA LEU A 101 -1.11 -19.11 13.82
C LEU A 101 -0.55 -17.70 13.54
N ALA A 102 0.34 -17.19 14.40
CA ALA A 102 0.95 -15.87 14.22
C ALA A 102 1.64 -15.72 12.85
N ILE A 103 2.43 -16.71 12.44
CA ILE A 103 3.10 -16.72 11.13
C ILE A 103 2.08 -16.73 9.98
N SER A 104 0.97 -17.47 10.11
CA SER A 104 -0.06 -17.49 9.07
C SER A 104 -0.74 -16.13 8.87
N TYR A 105 -1.00 -15.38 9.95
CA TYR A 105 -1.54 -14.02 9.88
C TYR A 105 -0.52 -13.05 9.27
N PHE A 106 0.75 -13.17 9.67
CA PHE A 106 1.83 -12.35 9.12
C PHE A 106 2.00 -12.56 7.61
N ILE A 107 2.08 -13.81 7.15
CA ILE A 107 2.19 -14.13 5.72
C ILE A 107 0.94 -13.64 4.97
N SER A 108 -0.26 -13.79 5.52
CA SER A 108 -1.46 -13.25 4.87
C SER A 108 -1.43 -11.73 4.77
N ALA A 109 -1.00 -11.02 5.82
CA ALA A 109 -0.89 -9.57 5.80
C ALA A 109 0.15 -9.09 4.78
N PHE A 110 1.31 -9.75 4.73
CA PHE A 110 2.34 -9.48 3.74
C PHE A 110 1.82 -9.63 2.30
N LEU A 111 1.14 -10.75 2.00
CA LEU A 111 0.59 -10.99 0.66
C LEU A 111 -0.49 -9.98 0.29
N ILE A 112 -1.38 -9.63 1.23
CA ILE A 112 -2.41 -8.60 1.04
C ILE A 112 -1.76 -7.25 0.74
N SER A 113 -0.80 -6.83 1.56
CA SER A 113 -0.05 -5.59 1.33
C SER A 113 0.65 -5.59 0.00
N LEU A 114 1.31 -6.69 -0.41
CA LEU A 114 1.97 -6.79 -1.70
C LEU A 114 0.99 -6.59 -2.87
N ILE A 115 -0.17 -7.24 -2.83
CA ILE A 115 -1.20 -7.09 -3.87
C ILE A 115 -1.72 -5.66 -3.91
N MET A 116 -2.06 -5.07 -2.75
CA MET A 116 -2.56 -3.70 -2.67
C MET A 116 -1.51 -2.66 -3.06
N GLN A 117 -0.23 -2.93 -2.78
CA GLN A 117 0.90 -2.11 -3.20
C GLN A 117 1.02 -2.07 -4.72
N LEU A 118 0.90 -3.24 -5.38
CA LEU A 118 0.93 -3.33 -6.84
C LEU A 118 -0.26 -2.59 -7.46
N VAL A 119 -1.47 -2.73 -6.90
CA VAL A 119 -2.65 -1.99 -7.36
C VAL A 119 -2.43 -0.48 -7.24
N SER A 120 -1.93 -0.01 -6.09
CA SER A 120 -1.67 1.41 -5.85
C SER A 120 -0.60 1.96 -6.80
N PHE A 121 0.46 1.17 -7.05
CA PHE A 121 1.51 1.50 -8.01
C PHE A 121 0.94 1.66 -9.41
N VAL A 122 0.10 0.73 -9.87
CA VAL A 122 -0.53 0.81 -11.20
C VAL A 122 -1.42 2.05 -11.30
N ILE A 123 -2.23 2.35 -10.28
CA ILE A 123 -3.11 3.54 -10.27
C ILE A 123 -2.27 4.81 -10.43
N MET A 124 -1.21 4.97 -9.62
CA MET A 124 -0.33 6.14 -9.69
C MET A 124 0.40 6.20 -11.04
N ALA A 125 0.98 5.11 -11.50
CA ALA A 125 1.71 5.07 -12.77
C ALA A 125 0.80 5.42 -13.96
N VAL A 126 -0.44 4.96 -13.98
CA VAL A 126 -1.43 5.31 -15.00
C VAL A 126 -1.77 6.80 -14.94
N TYR A 127 -2.05 7.33 -13.74
CA TYR A 127 -2.36 8.74 -13.57
C TYR A 127 -1.24 9.64 -14.10
N PHE A 128 -0.02 9.39 -13.65
CA PHE A 128 1.17 10.16 -14.01
C PHE A 128 1.53 10.04 -15.49
N LYS A 129 1.29 8.88 -16.11
CA LYS A 129 1.45 8.71 -17.55
C LYS A 129 0.45 9.57 -18.34
N VAL A 130 -0.79 9.70 -17.86
CA VAL A 130 -1.84 10.50 -18.50
C VAL A 130 -1.60 11.99 -18.31
N THR A 131 -1.19 12.45 -17.13
CA THR A 131 -1.01 13.87 -16.83
C THR A 131 0.29 14.45 -17.36
N ASP A 132 1.41 13.76 -17.18
CA ASP A 132 2.75 14.33 -17.41
C ASP A 132 3.50 13.69 -18.61
N ASN A 133 2.83 12.83 -19.40
CA ASN A 133 3.48 12.00 -20.43
C ASN A 133 4.75 11.33 -19.90
N LEU A 134 4.72 10.85 -18.66
CA LEU A 134 5.85 10.18 -18.03
C LEU A 134 6.21 8.91 -18.81
N THR A 135 7.15 9.04 -19.73
CA THR A 135 7.96 7.92 -20.19
C THR A 135 8.82 7.53 -19.00
N ILE A 136 8.48 6.41 -18.35
CA ILE A 136 9.35 5.72 -17.40
C ILE A 136 10.55 5.20 -18.20
N ASN A 137 11.43 6.12 -18.58
CA ASN A 137 12.67 5.86 -19.25
C ASN A 137 13.72 5.93 -18.14
N GLY A 138 14.44 4.82 -17.91
CA GLY A 138 15.43 4.68 -16.83
C GLY A 138 16.63 5.64 -16.93
N LYS A 139 16.56 6.67 -17.77
CA LYS A 139 17.60 7.71 -17.96
C LYS A 139 17.52 8.86 -16.95
N ILE A 140 16.42 9.04 -16.23
CA ILE A 140 16.29 10.17 -15.28
C ILE A 140 17.19 9.98 -14.06
N VAL A 141 17.51 8.72 -13.67
CA VAL A 141 18.37 8.44 -12.50
C VAL A 141 19.86 8.69 -12.79
N VAL A 142 20.29 8.67 -14.05
CA VAL A 142 21.74 8.72 -14.40
C VAL A 142 22.26 10.14 -14.61
N ASN A 143 21.40 11.10 -14.94
CA ASN A 143 21.83 12.47 -15.29
C ASN A 143 21.83 13.45 -14.11
N SER A 144 21.66 12.95 -12.88
CA SER A 144 21.72 13.75 -11.64
C SER A 144 22.92 13.41 -10.75
N CYS A 145 23.90 12.66 -11.27
CA CYS A 145 25.23 12.50 -10.69
C CYS A 145 26.28 13.27 -11.51
#